data_AF-A0A7V9UYS7-F1
#
_entry.id   AF-A0A7V9UYS7-F1
#
_cell.length_a   1.000
_cell.length_b   1.000
_cell.length_c   1.000
_cell.angle_alpha   90.00
_cell.angle_beta   90.00
_cell.angle_gamma   90.00
#
_symmetry.space_group_name_H-M   'P 1'
#
loop_
_entity.id
_entity.type
_entity.pdbx_description
1 polymer ?
#
loop_
_entity_poly.entity_id
_entity_poly.type
_entity_poly.pdbx_seq_one_letter_code
_entity_poly.pdbx_strand_id
1 'polypeptide(L)'
;GPGFEISLTTEDGEDVTTLPAGSYTIEINDQAAEHNFHLTGAGGVDTSTTVEEVTEVSWEVDLEAGTYTYVCDPHASSMTGSFEVTG
;
A
#
# COMPACT_ATOMS: atom_id res chain seq x y z
N GLY A 1 -11.34 6.36 12.83
CA GLY A 1 -10.90 5.89 11.51
C GLY A 1 -12.09 5.68 10.59
N PRO A 2 -11.85 5.54 9.28
CA PRO A 2 -12.88 5.35 8.24
C PRO A 2 -13.65 4.01 8.33
N GLY A 3 -13.45 3.19 9.35
CA GLY A 3 -13.94 1.82 9.39
C GLY A 3 -12.95 0.90 8.68
N PHE A 4 -13.42 -0.22 8.13
CA PHE A 4 -12.56 -1.23 7.48
C PHE A 4 -12.30 -0.89 6.01
N GLU A 5 -11.57 0.19 5.75
CA GLU A 5 -11.23 0.65 4.41
C GLU A 5 -9.70 0.71 4.20
N ILE A 6 -9.24 0.25 3.03
CA ILE A 6 -7.85 0.37 2.58
C ILE A 6 -7.85 0.71 1.10
N SER A 7 -7.02 1.65 0.69
CA SER A 7 -6.89 2.07 -0.70
C SER A 7 -5.48 2.56 -0.99
N LEU A 8 -5.14 2.57 -2.27
CA LEU A 8 -3.93 3.21 -2.79
C LEU A 8 -4.36 4.07 -3.97
N THR A 9 -4.15 5.38 -3.87
CA THR A 9 -4.56 6.34 -4.89
C THR A 9 -3.38 7.16 -5.38
N THR A 10 -3.50 7.70 -6.59
CA THR A 10 -2.59 8.73 -7.10
C THR A 10 -2.79 10.04 -6.34
N GLU A 11 -1.90 11.01 -6.56
CA GLU A 11 -2.03 12.37 -6.00
C GLU A 11 -3.35 13.06 -6.43
N ASP A 12 -3.84 12.73 -7.63
CA ASP A 12 -5.11 13.23 -8.15
C ASP A 12 -6.34 12.51 -7.56
N GLY A 13 -6.14 11.51 -6.69
CA GLY A 13 -7.19 10.77 -5.99
C GLY A 13 -7.77 9.57 -6.76
N GLU A 14 -7.17 9.19 -7.88
CA GLU A 14 -7.61 8.04 -8.68
C GLU A 14 -7.01 6.73 -8.15
N ASP A 15 -7.75 5.63 -8.21
CA ASP A 15 -7.25 4.32 -7.77
C ASP A 15 -6.01 3.89 -8.56
N VAL A 16 -4.96 3.49 -7.85
CA VAL A 16 -3.77 2.88 -8.46
C VAL A 16 -4.11 1.45 -8.84
N THR A 17 -4.32 1.24 -10.15
CA THR A 17 -4.54 -0.09 -10.74
C THR A 17 -3.35 -0.56 -11.56
N THR A 18 -2.63 0.38 -12.19
CA THR A 18 -1.45 0.13 -13.02
C THR A 18 -0.43 1.24 -12.86
N LEU A 19 0.86 0.91 -12.80
CA LEU A 19 1.98 1.84 -12.85
C LEU A 19 3.05 1.37 -13.84
N PRO A 20 3.86 2.26 -14.44
CA PRO A 20 5.12 1.86 -15.05
C PRO A 20 6.15 1.49 -13.97
N ALA A 21 7.14 0.66 -14.33
CA ALA A 21 8.27 0.36 -13.45
C ALA A 21 9.09 1.64 -13.19
N GLY A 22 9.57 1.80 -11.96
CA GLY A 22 10.31 3.00 -11.54
C GLY A 22 10.35 3.19 -10.03
N SER A 23 11.02 4.27 -9.62
CA SER A 23 11.10 4.69 -8.22
C SER A 23 9.90 5.56 -7.87
N TYR A 24 9.26 5.26 -6.74
CA TYR A 24 8.08 5.95 -6.25
C TYR A 24 8.24 6.33 -4.78
N THR A 25 7.62 7.45 -4.41
CA THR A 25 7.29 7.73 -3.01
C THR A 25 5.86 7.30 -2.75
N ILE A 26 5.65 6.45 -1.76
CA ILE A 26 4.32 6.07 -1.27
C ILE A 26 4.11 6.76 0.07
N GLU A 27 3.08 7.60 0.15
CA GLU A 27 2.64 8.23 1.39
C GLU A 27 1.54 7.38 2.02
N ILE A 28 1.77 6.95 3.26
CA ILE A 28 0.82 6.18 4.06
C ILE A 28 0.24 7.10 5.11
N ASN A 29 -1.09 7.14 5.20
CA ASN A 29 -1.83 7.83 6.25
C ASN A 29 -2.77 6.83 6.94
N ASP A 30 -2.26 6.16 7.97
CA ASP A 30 -3.04 5.25 8.79
C ASP A 30 -3.74 6.01 9.92
N GLN A 31 -5.07 6.02 9.86
CA GLN A 31 -5.93 6.79 10.75
C GLN A 31 -6.50 5.97 11.93
N ALA A 32 -6.04 4.73 12.14
CA ALA A 32 -6.51 3.89 13.24
C ALA A 32 -5.44 2.91 13.77
N ALA A 33 -5.29 2.85 15.10
CA ALA A 33 -4.38 1.92 15.80
C ALA A 33 -4.84 0.44 15.79
N GLU A 34 -5.74 0.07 14.88
CA GLU A 34 -6.16 -1.31 14.61
C GLU A 34 -5.89 -1.71 13.15
N HIS A 35 -5.17 -0.88 12.39
CA HIS A 35 -4.84 -1.10 11.00
C HIS A 35 -3.33 -1.01 10.78
N ASN A 36 -2.88 -1.65 9.71
CA ASN A 36 -1.60 -1.34 9.10
C ASN A 36 -1.75 -1.33 7.58
N PHE A 37 -0.73 -0.82 6.91
CA PHE A 37 -0.54 -0.98 5.49
C PHE A 37 0.66 -1.88 5.29
N HIS A 38 0.49 -3.00 4.59
CA HIS A 38 1.56 -3.93 4.28
C HIS A 38 1.59 -4.17 2.77
N LEU A 39 2.64 -3.71 2.11
CA LEU A 39 2.87 -3.85 0.68
C LEU A 39 3.87 -4.96 0.40
N THR A 40 3.47 -5.91 -0.45
CA THR A 40 4.33 -6.98 -0.96
C THR A 40 4.28 -7.02 -2.49
N GLY A 41 5.35 -7.46 -3.14
CA GLY A 41 5.34 -7.64 -4.59
C GLY A 41 6.67 -8.03 -5.22
N ALA A 42 6.77 -7.80 -6.53
CA ALA A 42 7.98 -8.06 -7.32
C ALA A 42 9.18 -7.21 -6.83
N GLY A 43 10.39 -7.56 -7.28
CA GLY A 43 11.62 -6.89 -6.84
C GLY A 43 12.01 -7.11 -5.37
N GLY A 44 11.24 -7.93 -4.62
CA GLY A 44 11.46 -8.14 -3.19
C GLY A 44 10.88 -7.05 -2.30
N VAL A 45 9.93 -6.26 -2.81
CA VAL A 45 9.17 -5.31 -1.98
C VAL A 45 8.38 -6.08 -0.93
N ASP A 46 8.67 -5.77 0.34
CA ASP A 46 8.01 -6.28 1.54
C ASP A 46 8.22 -5.20 2.62
N THR A 47 7.21 -4.34 2.81
CA THR A 47 7.26 -3.22 3.75
C THR A 47 5.92 -2.99 4.40
N SER A 48 5.91 -2.62 5.68
CA SER A 48 4.66 -2.39 6.40
C SER A 48 4.76 -1.31 7.48
N THR A 49 3.62 -0.70 7.81
CA THR A 49 3.45 0.00 9.10
C THR A 49 3.15 -1.01 10.22
N THR A 50 3.21 -0.55 11.48
CA THR A 50 2.79 -1.32 12.65
C THR A 50 1.31 -1.11 12.95
N VAL A 51 0.62 -2.11 13.49
CA VAL A 51 -0.83 -2.06 13.74
C VAL A 51 -1.23 -1.08 14.85
N GLU A 52 -0.46 -1.00 15.94
CA GLU A 52 -0.89 -0.33 17.19
C GLU A 52 -0.67 1.20 17.20
N GLU A 53 -0.57 1.85 16.04
CA GLU A 53 -0.28 3.27 15.92
C GLU A 53 -1.12 3.96 14.83
N VAL A 54 -1.49 5.22 15.06
CA VAL A 54 -1.95 6.14 14.01
C VAL A 54 -0.69 6.78 13.45
N THR A 55 -0.43 6.62 12.15
CA THR A 55 0.87 6.97 11.59
C THR A 55 0.77 7.60 10.20
N GLU A 56 1.60 8.60 9.97
CA GLU A 56 1.85 9.19 8.66
C GLU A 56 3.33 8.95 8.32
N VAL A 57 3.59 8.16 7.28
CA VAL A 57 4.95 7.80 6.87
C VAL A 57 5.09 7.84 5.34
N SER A 58 6.31 8.08 4.87
CA SER A 58 6.63 7.98 3.44
C SER A 58 7.65 6.88 3.22
N TRP A 59 7.42 6.04 2.20
CA TRP A 59 8.35 5.02 1.75
C TRP A 59 8.89 5.39 0.38
N GLU A 60 10.20 5.23 0.18
CA GLU A 60 10.79 5.18 -1.15
C GLU A 60 10.87 3.71 -1.57
N VAL A 61 10.24 3.37 -2.70
CA VAL A 61 10.20 2.01 -3.24
C VAL A 61 10.61 2.01 -4.71
N ASP A 62 11.39 1.01 -5.09
CA ASP A 62 11.69 0.71 -6.49
C ASP A 62 10.75 -0.40 -6.95
N LEU A 63 9.85 -0.07 -7.87
CA LEU A 63 8.86 -0.99 -8.40
C LEU A 63 9.35 -1.59 -9.72
N GLU A 64 9.60 -2.90 -9.70
CA GLU A 64 9.83 -3.72 -10.89
C GLU A 64 8.51 -4.21 -11.49
N ALA A 65 8.53 -4.57 -12.78
CA ALA A 65 7.35 -5.13 -13.43
C ALA A 65 6.84 -6.40 -12.71
N GLY A 66 5.54 -6.44 -12.42
CA GLY A 66 4.90 -7.52 -11.67
C GLY A 66 3.66 -7.08 -10.90
N THR A 67 3.07 -8.01 -10.17
CA THR A 67 1.89 -7.74 -9.33
C THR A 67 2.32 -7.37 -7.92
N TYR A 68 1.65 -6.36 -7.35
CA TYR A 68 1.83 -5.92 -5.98
C TYR A 68 0.51 -6.04 -5.24
N THR A 69 0.56 -6.41 -3.97
CA THR A 69 -0.61 -6.55 -3.10
C THR A 69 -0.36 -5.72 -1.85
N TYR A 70 -1.37 -4.93 -1.49
CA TYR A 70 -1.41 -4.27 -0.20
C TYR A 70 -2.53 -4.86 0.65
N VAL A 71 -2.28 -4.95 1.96
CA VAL A 71 -3.19 -5.57 2.92
C VAL A 71 -3.08 -4.89 4.28
N CYS A 72 -4.16 -4.93 5.05
CA CYS A 72 -4.12 -4.75 6.49
C CYS A 72 -4.07 -6.14 7.11
N ASP A 73 -2.93 -6.53 7.69
CA ASP A 73 -2.68 -7.88 8.22
C ASP A 73 -3.77 -8.39 9.17
N PRO A 74 -4.24 -7.61 10.19
CA PRO A 74 -5.31 -8.07 11.08
C PRO A 74 -6.66 -8.22 10.38
N HIS A 75 -6.86 -7.61 9.20
CA HIS A 75 -8.13 -7.57 8.47
C HIS A 75 -8.00 -8.05 7.02
N ALA A 76 -7.06 -8.97 6.76
CA ALA A 76 -6.66 -9.39 5.42
C ALA A 76 -7.80 -9.98 4.57
N SER A 77 -8.88 -10.49 5.18
CA SER A 77 -10.04 -11.03 4.47
C SER A 77 -10.91 -9.97 3.79
N SER A 78 -10.81 -8.70 4.21
CA SER A 78 -11.67 -7.61 3.72
C SER A 78 -10.91 -6.35 3.33
N MET A 79 -9.72 -6.13 3.90
CA MET A 79 -8.88 -4.98 3.64
C MET A 79 -7.64 -5.40 2.85
N THR A 80 -7.84 -5.59 1.54
CA THR A 80 -6.76 -5.93 0.60
C THR A 80 -7.03 -5.33 -0.77
N GLY A 81 -5.98 -5.00 -1.51
CA GLY A 81 -6.03 -4.59 -2.90
C GLY A 81 -4.73 -4.93 -3.63
N SER A 82 -4.73 -4.77 -4.94
CA SER A 82 -3.57 -5.07 -5.78
C SER A 82 -3.49 -4.14 -6.97
N PHE A 83 -2.27 -3.92 -7.45
CA PHE A 83 -2.01 -3.20 -8.70
C PHE A 83 -0.92 -3.89 -9.51
N GLU A 84 -0.87 -3.59 -10.80
CA GLU A 84 0.12 -4.16 -11.72
C GLU A 84 1.17 -3.12 -12.10
N VAL A 85 2.44 -3.52 -12.10
CA VAL A 85 3.54 -2.70 -12.59
C VAL A 85 3.96 -3.23 -13.95
N THR A 86 3.99 -2.35 -14.93
CA THR A 86 4.30 -2.63 -16.33
C THR A 86 5.72 -2.17 -16.67
N GLY A 87 6.40 -2.92 -17.55
CA GLY A 87 7.78 -2.63 -17.99
C GLY A 87 7.87 -2.17 -19.44
#